data_AF-A0A6P7TA61-F1
#
_entry.id   AF-A0A6P7TA61-F1
#
_cell.length_a   1.000
_cell.length_b   1.000
_cell.length_c   1.000
_cell.angle_alpha   90.00
_cell.angle_beta   90.00
_cell.angle_gamma   90.00
#
_symmetry.space_group_name_H-M   'P 1'
#
loop_
_entity.id
_entity.type
_entity.pdbx_description
1 polymer ?
#
loop_
_entity_poly.entity_id
_entity_poly.type
_entity_poly.pdbx_seq_one_letter_code
_entity_poly.pdbx_strand_id
1 'polypeptide(L)'
;MRERFSQDIENSSGTASEMPRLRDTVVLPRPGRLLCTSSHCSGLTQQPSLKHVWSDAATQVFYSLSISCGGLITMSSYNKFNNNCLRDSILVPLIDCFTSFFSGFVIFTVLGFMAKVKGVDVETVVKGGPGLAFIAYPEAITKMPSPTVWAILFFLMMITIGFSSQFSLVETVMSSLMDEWQDKLRRNWKTQTAFRVCVCLVTFLFGLPMTTQAGMYILNLVDTSVGGFPFLFIGLTECLTICYIYGYKRFADDIEMMLGKKPSVYWRICWCFVTPFILFVVIVSKAIQYKVVTLHSYVYPRWAQTIGWLIVIIPLVIIPVYFVVKHCQSGGYQVMVKSLKPLSNWGPSEPENRTGKYAEEADDDDSGSRGGQETTAENVDEVQRREMFTEVDGVENEAFEGDTRQNVTDLPNSIATTNSKF
;
A
#
# COMPACT_ATOMS: atom_id res chain seq x y z
N MET A 1 13.62 -38.15 4.54
CA MET A 1 14.66 -37.08 4.53
C MET A 1 15.33 -36.86 5.89
N ARG A 2 14.73 -37.26 7.01
CA ARG A 2 15.32 -37.10 8.37
C ARG A 2 16.39 -38.13 8.73
N GLU A 3 16.42 -39.29 8.06
CA GLU A 3 17.35 -40.38 8.40
C GLU A 3 18.67 -40.36 7.62
N ARG A 4 18.74 -39.69 6.46
CA ARG A 4 20.01 -39.50 5.72
C ARG A 4 20.90 -38.39 6.31
N PHE A 5 20.33 -37.48 7.09
CA PHE A 5 21.09 -36.39 7.72
C PHE A 5 21.81 -36.82 9.02
N SER A 6 21.40 -37.93 9.64
CA SER A 6 22.09 -38.46 10.84
C SER A 6 23.34 -39.28 10.49
N GLN A 7 23.37 -39.97 9.35
CA GLN A 7 24.52 -40.78 8.95
C GLN A 7 25.73 -39.94 8.49
N ASP A 8 25.51 -38.73 7.98
CA ASP A 8 26.59 -37.85 7.52
C ASP A 8 27.28 -37.08 8.67
N ILE A 9 26.66 -37.02 9.86
CA ILE A 9 27.24 -36.35 11.03
C ILE A 9 28.12 -37.32 11.85
N GLU A 10 27.86 -38.62 11.82
CA GLU A 10 28.61 -39.62 12.59
C GLU A 10 29.97 -40.01 11.98
N ASN A 11 30.18 -39.75 10.69
CA ASN A 11 31.45 -40.07 10.00
C ASN A 11 32.52 -38.96 10.06
N SER A 12 32.26 -37.82 10.74
CA SER A 12 33.21 -36.70 10.77
C SER A 12 33.88 -36.41 12.14
N SER A 13 33.68 -37.25 13.15
CA SER A 13 34.44 -37.12 14.39
C SER A 13 35.79 -37.84 14.30
N GLY A 14 36.89 -37.09 14.15
CA GLY A 14 38.24 -37.65 14.23
C GLY A 14 39.32 -36.62 14.56
N THR A 15 39.84 -36.71 15.77
CA THR A 15 41.10 -36.14 16.32
C THR A 15 41.10 -34.70 16.88
N ALA A 16 41.12 -34.66 18.21
CA ALA A 16 41.55 -33.53 19.04
C ALA A 16 43.08 -33.55 19.20
N SER A 17 43.74 -32.39 19.13
CA SER A 17 45.01 -32.12 19.84
C SER A 17 45.36 -30.62 19.85
N GLU A 18 45.58 -30.11 21.07
CA GLU A 18 46.47 -29.03 21.53
C GLU A 18 46.35 -27.57 21.01
N MET A 19 45.99 -26.66 21.95
CA MET A 19 46.26 -25.22 21.90
C MET A 19 47.68 -24.88 22.35
N PRO A 20 48.30 -23.81 21.82
CA PRO A 20 49.24 -23.00 22.57
C PRO A 20 48.74 -21.56 22.80
N ARG A 21 48.98 -21.07 24.02
CA ARG A 21 48.81 -19.68 24.45
C ARG A 21 49.82 -18.77 23.73
N LEU A 22 49.42 -17.57 23.32
CA LEU A 22 50.34 -16.45 23.16
C LEU A 22 49.72 -15.18 23.73
N ARG A 23 50.55 -14.51 24.54
CA ARG A 23 50.31 -13.30 25.30
C ARG A 23 50.82 -12.10 24.48
N ASP A 24 50.26 -10.94 24.77
CA ASP A 24 50.81 -9.58 24.62
C ASP A 24 50.47 -8.71 23.38
N THR A 25 50.05 -7.50 23.75
CA THR A 25 50.18 -6.19 23.07
C THR A 25 49.05 -5.72 22.13
N VAL A 26 48.15 -4.91 22.71
CA VAL A 26 47.25 -4.00 22.01
C VAL A 26 48.09 -2.85 21.42
N VAL A 27 48.21 -2.80 20.10
CA VAL A 27 48.74 -1.64 19.37
C VAL A 27 47.64 -1.17 18.40
N LEU A 28 47.09 0.02 18.66
CA LEU A 28 46.15 0.70 17.74
C LEU A 28 46.91 1.24 16.52
N PRO A 29 46.49 0.98 15.26
CA PRO A 29 47.11 1.62 14.11
C PRO A 29 46.43 2.96 13.78
N ARG A 30 47.25 4.00 13.62
CA ARG A 30 46.91 5.29 12.96
C ARG A 30 46.89 5.13 11.43
N PRO A 31 46.22 6.05 10.69
CA PRO A 31 45.79 5.79 9.33
C PRO A 31 46.91 6.04 8.32
N GLY A 32 47.24 5.03 7.53
CA GLY A 32 48.21 5.12 6.45
C GLY A 32 48.07 3.91 5.52
N ARG A 33 47.89 4.20 4.22
CA ARG A 33 47.68 3.26 3.11
C ARG A 33 48.44 1.94 3.23
N LEU A 34 47.71 0.82 3.28
CA LEU A 34 48.23 -0.50 2.96
C LEU A 34 47.62 -0.97 1.64
N LEU A 35 48.46 -0.98 0.61
CA LEU A 35 48.26 -1.69 -0.65
C LEU A 35 48.04 -3.17 -0.34
N CYS A 36 46.84 -3.69 -0.63
CA CYS A 36 46.54 -5.10 -0.54
C CYS A 36 47.31 -5.88 -1.60
N THR A 37 48.27 -6.69 -1.18
CA THR A 37 48.92 -7.70 -2.01
C THR A 37 47.99 -8.90 -2.20
N SER A 38 47.77 -9.22 -3.47
CA SER A 38 47.06 -10.37 -4.04
C SER A 38 47.32 -11.71 -3.33
N SER A 39 46.33 -12.20 -2.57
CA SER A 39 45.98 -13.65 -2.42
C SER A 39 44.94 -13.93 -1.34
N HIS A 40 44.58 -12.96 -0.48
CA HIS A 40 43.54 -13.10 0.56
C HIS A 40 42.26 -12.26 0.33
N CYS A 41 42.11 -11.63 -0.85
CA CYS A 41 40.93 -10.85 -1.23
C CYS A 41 39.98 -11.59 -2.19
N SER A 42 40.00 -12.94 -2.21
CA SER A 42 39.14 -13.73 -3.10
C SER A 42 37.68 -13.85 -2.61
N GLY A 43 37.39 -13.38 -1.39
CA GLY A 43 36.05 -13.46 -0.77
C GLY A 43 35.33 -12.13 -0.56
N LEU A 44 35.93 -10.99 -0.93
CA LEU A 44 35.40 -9.65 -0.60
C LEU A 44 35.05 -8.77 -1.82
N THR A 45 34.99 -9.34 -3.02
CA THR A 45 34.69 -8.59 -4.25
C THR A 45 33.39 -9.03 -4.89
N GLN A 46 32.29 -8.62 -4.27
CA GLN A 46 31.09 -8.23 -5.01
C GLN A 46 30.43 -7.04 -4.32
N GLN A 47 31.19 -5.96 -4.10
CA GLN A 47 30.55 -4.69 -3.82
C GLN A 47 29.70 -4.33 -5.04
N PRO A 48 28.37 -4.17 -4.88
CA PRO A 48 27.53 -3.74 -5.98
C PRO A 48 28.09 -2.42 -6.52
N SER A 49 28.21 -2.29 -7.84
CA SER A 49 28.66 -1.02 -8.44
C SER A 49 27.77 0.12 -7.91
N LEU A 50 28.33 1.32 -7.72
CA LEU A 50 27.60 2.46 -7.17
C LEU A 50 26.23 2.67 -7.85
N LYS A 51 26.13 2.36 -9.15
CA LYS A 51 24.90 2.41 -9.94
C LYS A 51 23.80 1.46 -9.45
N HIS A 52 24.16 0.24 -9.01
CA HIS A 52 23.21 -0.70 -8.43
C HIS A 52 22.63 -0.17 -7.12
N VAL A 53 23.49 0.36 -6.23
CA VAL A 53 23.08 0.86 -4.92
C VAL A 53 22.05 2.00 -5.04
N TRP A 54 22.28 2.96 -5.95
CA TRP A 54 21.33 4.05 -6.18
C TRP A 54 20.03 3.57 -6.83
N SER A 55 20.12 2.61 -7.76
CA SER A 55 18.93 2.01 -8.37
C SER A 55 18.08 1.27 -7.35
N ASP A 56 18.71 0.52 -6.44
CA ASP A 56 18.01 -0.21 -5.37
C ASP A 56 17.42 0.75 -4.34
N ALA A 57 18.15 1.82 -3.96
CA ALA A 57 17.62 2.85 -3.07
C ALA A 57 16.38 3.53 -3.65
N ALA A 58 16.41 3.93 -4.92
CA ALA A 58 15.25 4.54 -5.57
C ALA A 58 14.06 3.58 -5.67
N THR A 59 14.34 2.31 -6.00
CA THR A 59 13.32 1.24 -6.05
C THR A 59 12.71 1.01 -4.67
N GLN A 60 13.52 0.97 -3.62
CA GLN A 60 13.09 0.78 -2.24
C GLN A 60 12.14 1.90 -1.81
N VAL A 61 12.50 3.17 -2.06
CA VAL A 61 11.63 4.30 -1.72
C VAL A 61 10.31 4.24 -2.48
N PHE A 62 10.35 3.91 -3.78
CA PHE A 62 9.16 3.82 -4.61
C PHE A 62 8.17 2.76 -4.10
N TYR A 63 8.65 1.56 -3.78
CA TYR A 63 7.80 0.48 -3.27
C TYR A 63 7.42 0.64 -1.80
N SER A 64 8.29 1.20 -0.96
CA SER A 64 7.99 1.46 0.46
C SER A 64 6.75 2.36 0.60
N LEU A 65 6.67 3.40 -0.22
CA LEU A 65 5.53 4.32 -0.25
C LEU A 65 4.34 3.83 -1.07
N SER A 66 4.42 2.64 -1.69
CA SER A 66 3.38 2.07 -2.57
C SER A 66 2.90 3.06 -3.64
N ILE A 67 3.84 3.78 -4.26
CA ILE A 67 3.55 4.80 -5.27
C ILE A 67 2.97 4.13 -6.52
N SER A 68 1.95 4.75 -7.12
CA SER A 68 1.30 4.28 -8.35
C SER A 68 0.56 2.94 -8.25
N CYS A 69 0.25 2.51 -7.02
CA CYS A 69 -0.69 1.41 -6.76
C CYS A 69 -2.15 1.89 -6.66
N GLY A 70 -2.43 3.19 -6.77
CA GLY A 70 -3.76 3.78 -6.56
C GLY A 70 -4.16 3.99 -5.09
N GLY A 71 -3.51 3.28 -4.14
CA GLY A 71 -3.72 3.40 -2.69
C GLY A 71 -3.84 4.83 -2.17
N LEU A 72 -2.81 5.64 -2.44
CA LEU A 72 -2.77 7.04 -2.00
C LEU A 72 -3.83 7.91 -2.66
N ILE A 73 -4.21 7.61 -3.90
CA ILE A 73 -5.26 8.34 -4.64
C ILE A 73 -6.62 8.06 -3.99
N THR A 74 -6.95 6.79 -3.75
CA THR A 74 -8.20 6.39 -3.08
C THR A 74 -8.28 6.93 -1.66
N MET A 75 -7.21 6.83 -0.87
CA MET A 75 -7.24 7.37 0.49
C MET A 75 -7.37 8.89 0.49
N SER A 76 -6.77 9.58 -0.49
CA SER A 76 -6.90 11.03 -0.62
C SER A 76 -8.28 11.47 -1.10
N SER A 77 -9.03 10.65 -1.84
CA SER A 77 -10.39 11.00 -2.28
C SER A 77 -11.40 11.05 -1.14
N TYR A 78 -11.08 10.47 0.03
CA TYR A 78 -11.89 10.59 1.24
C TYR A 78 -11.54 11.80 2.11
N ASN A 79 -10.48 12.54 1.78
CA ASN A 79 -10.13 13.73 2.52
C ASN A 79 -11.11 14.87 2.21
N LYS A 80 -11.25 15.77 3.18
CA LYS A 80 -11.94 17.05 2.94
C LYS A 80 -11.19 17.82 1.86
N PHE A 81 -11.93 18.55 1.01
CA PHE A 81 -11.37 19.31 -0.11
C PHE A 81 -10.25 20.27 0.31
N ASN A 82 -10.43 20.97 1.43
CA ASN A 82 -9.45 21.93 1.97
C ASN A 82 -8.44 21.30 2.96
N ASN A 83 -8.30 19.97 3.00
CA ASN A 83 -7.29 19.32 3.85
C ASN A 83 -5.88 19.67 3.37
N ASN A 84 -4.95 19.87 4.32
CA ASN A 84 -3.58 20.26 3.99
C ASN A 84 -2.74 19.08 3.45
N CYS A 85 -3.01 18.69 2.21
CA CYS A 85 -2.34 17.59 1.53
C CYS A 85 -0.83 17.83 1.33
N LEU A 86 -0.37 19.10 1.27
CA LEU A 86 1.06 19.42 1.20
C LEU A 86 1.80 19.00 2.47
N ARG A 87 1.22 19.24 3.65
CA ARG A 87 1.81 18.77 4.92
C ARG A 87 1.87 17.25 4.96
N ASP A 88 0.77 16.59 4.58
CA ASP A 88 0.66 15.13 4.62
C ASP A 88 1.66 14.48 3.66
N SER A 89 1.88 15.08 2.47
CA SER A 89 2.85 14.62 1.47
C SER A 89 4.30 14.66 1.93
N ILE A 90 4.63 15.46 2.96
CA ILE A 90 5.97 15.51 3.57
C ILE A 90 6.02 14.58 4.79
N LEU A 91 4.97 14.59 5.61
CA LEU A 91 4.93 13.86 6.87
C LEU A 91 4.88 12.34 6.65
N VAL A 92 4.11 11.85 5.67
CA VAL A 92 3.99 10.41 5.39
C VAL A 92 5.34 9.79 5.00
N PRO A 93 6.10 10.32 4.00
CA PRO A 93 7.42 9.78 3.68
C PRO A 93 8.44 9.88 4.81
N LEU A 94 8.36 10.91 5.65
CA LEU A 94 9.26 11.04 6.80
C LEU A 94 9.00 9.96 7.85
N ILE A 95 7.74 9.67 8.16
CA ILE A 95 7.36 8.61 9.09
C ILE A 95 7.74 7.24 8.53
N ASP A 96 7.52 7.00 7.24
CA ASP A 96 7.92 5.76 6.57
C ASP A 96 9.45 5.52 6.65
N CYS A 97 10.23 6.56 6.33
CA CYS A 97 11.69 6.52 6.46
C CYS A 97 12.14 6.25 7.90
N PHE A 98 11.54 6.95 8.87
CA PHE A 98 11.89 6.80 10.28
C PHE A 98 11.56 5.39 10.80
N THR A 99 10.39 4.88 10.44
CA THR A 99 9.96 3.52 10.81
C THR A 99 10.87 2.46 10.19
N SER A 100 11.24 2.62 8.93
CA SER A 100 12.20 1.75 8.24
C SER A 100 13.58 1.76 8.90
N PHE A 101 14.06 2.95 9.29
CA PHE A 101 15.33 3.12 9.99
C PHE A 101 15.31 2.47 11.38
N PHE A 102 14.24 2.70 12.16
CA PHE A 102 14.05 2.06 13.46
C PHE A 102 13.94 0.54 13.35
N SER A 103 13.15 0.04 12.40
CA SER A 103 13.05 -1.39 12.10
C SER A 103 14.42 -1.99 11.77
N GLY A 104 15.25 -1.29 11.01
CA GLY A 104 16.64 -1.67 10.74
C GLY A 104 17.44 -1.96 12.02
N PHE A 105 17.40 -1.07 13.03
CA PHE A 105 18.06 -1.32 14.31
C PHE A 105 17.54 -2.58 15.01
N VAL A 106 16.21 -2.78 15.02
CA VAL A 106 15.59 -3.95 15.64
C VAL A 106 16.07 -5.24 14.94
N ILE A 107 16.00 -5.29 13.60
CA ILE A 107 16.47 -6.41 12.77
C ILE A 107 17.94 -6.73 13.02
N PHE A 108 18.83 -5.75 12.84
CA PHE A 108 20.26 -6.00 12.95
C PHE A 108 20.73 -6.30 14.38
N THR A 109 20.03 -5.79 15.40
CA THR A 109 20.35 -6.14 16.80
C THR A 109 20.04 -7.61 17.10
N VAL A 110 18.88 -8.11 16.66
CA VAL A 110 18.50 -9.52 16.85
C VAL A 110 19.40 -10.45 16.03
N LEU A 111 19.75 -10.08 14.80
CA LEU A 111 20.69 -10.84 13.98
C LEU A 111 22.10 -10.85 14.57
N GLY A 112 22.59 -9.73 15.11
CA GLY A 112 23.87 -9.65 15.80
C GLY A 112 23.90 -10.51 17.06
N PHE A 113 22.82 -10.53 17.83
CA PHE A 113 22.65 -11.48 18.94
C PHE A 113 22.72 -12.93 18.47
N MET A 114 22.01 -13.26 17.38
CA MET A 114 22.00 -14.61 16.83
C MET A 114 23.37 -15.07 16.34
N ALA A 115 24.09 -14.18 15.64
CA ALA A 115 25.46 -14.40 15.19
C ALA A 115 26.40 -14.67 16.37
N LYS A 116 26.28 -13.87 17.45
CA LYS A 116 27.05 -14.07 18.69
C LYS A 116 26.76 -15.39 19.37
N VAL A 117 25.49 -15.83 19.42
CA VAL A 117 25.10 -17.11 20.05
C VAL A 117 25.58 -18.31 19.23
N LYS A 118 25.55 -18.22 17.90
CA LYS A 118 25.99 -19.29 16.99
C LYS A 118 27.50 -19.31 16.74
N GLY A 119 28.22 -18.23 17.07
CA GLY A 119 29.63 -18.09 16.76
C GLY A 119 29.91 -18.02 15.25
N VAL A 120 28.98 -17.43 14.49
CA VAL A 120 29.08 -17.29 13.03
C VAL A 120 29.03 -15.81 12.64
N ASP A 121 29.54 -15.47 11.47
CA ASP A 121 29.46 -14.11 10.95
C ASP A 121 28.01 -13.69 10.66
N VAL A 122 27.74 -12.39 10.83
CA VAL A 122 26.39 -11.81 10.64
C VAL A 122 25.87 -12.06 9.22
N GLU A 123 26.75 -12.09 8.21
CA GLU A 123 26.36 -12.38 6.82
C GLU A 123 25.69 -13.76 6.66
N THR A 124 26.08 -14.76 7.47
CA THR A 124 25.52 -16.11 7.38
C THR A 124 24.10 -16.21 7.93
N VAL A 125 23.71 -15.28 8.82
CA VAL A 125 22.36 -15.20 9.39
C VAL A 125 21.46 -14.20 8.64
N VAL A 126 22.04 -13.27 7.89
CA VAL A 126 21.30 -12.33 7.03
C VAL A 126 20.95 -13.01 5.72
N LYS A 127 19.79 -13.67 5.66
CA LYS A 127 19.18 -14.09 4.39
C LYS A 127 18.01 -13.17 4.09
N GLY A 128 18.03 -12.47 2.95
CA GLY A 128 16.93 -11.58 2.54
C GLY A 128 15.61 -12.33 2.28
N GLY A 129 14.51 -11.57 2.21
CA GLY A 129 13.18 -12.09 1.91
C GLY A 129 12.45 -12.72 3.12
N PRO A 130 11.36 -13.49 2.88
CA PRO A 130 10.51 -14.03 3.94
C PRO A 130 11.25 -14.93 4.94
N GLY A 131 12.32 -15.61 4.51
CA GLY A 131 13.13 -16.46 5.38
C GLY A 131 13.76 -15.71 6.56
N LEU A 132 14.01 -14.40 6.42
CA LEU A 132 14.51 -13.57 7.53
C LEU A 132 13.51 -13.56 8.69
N ALA A 133 12.26 -13.23 8.38
CA ALA A 133 11.20 -13.03 9.36
C ALA A 133 10.61 -14.35 9.87
N PHE A 134 10.59 -15.41 9.05
CA PHE A 134 9.93 -16.68 9.40
C PHE A 134 10.88 -17.82 9.78
N ILE A 135 12.19 -17.67 9.61
CA ILE A 135 13.19 -18.68 9.99
C ILE A 135 14.20 -18.10 10.97
N ALA A 136 14.97 -17.09 10.55
CA ALA A 136 16.06 -16.57 11.37
C ALA A 136 15.56 -15.86 12.64
N TYR A 137 14.47 -15.09 12.52
CA TYR A 137 13.88 -14.35 13.64
C TYR A 137 13.28 -15.25 14.73
N PRO A 138 12.39 -16.21 14.40
CA PRO A 138 11.86 -17.14 15.40
C PRO A 138 12.97 -17.96 16.05
N GLU A 139 14.00 -18.35 15.30
CA GLU A 139 15.16 -19.05 15.86
C GLU A 139 15.88 -18.20 16.93
N ALA A 140 16.10 -16.91 16.67
CA ALA A 140 16.67 -15.99 17.65
C ALA A 140 15.78 -15.80 18.88
N ILE A 141 14.46 -15.66 18.67
CA ILE A 141 13.47 -15.51 19.75
C ILE A 141 13.50 -16.72 20.70
N THR A 142 13.67 -17.95 20.19
CA THR A 142 13.74 -19.15 21.05
C THR A 142 14.95 -19.17 21.99
N LYS A 143 15.97 -18.33 21.74
CA LYS A 143 17.16 -18.18 22.57
C LYS A 143 17.05 -17.05 23.59
N MET A 144 16.01 -16.22 23.52
CA MET A 144 15.76 -15.13 24.45
C MET A 144 15.03 -15.61 25.71
N PRO A 145 15.17 -14.93 26.86
CA PRO A 145 14.34 -15.18 28.02
C PRO A 145 12.87 -14.87 27.70
N SER A 146 11.95 -15.74 28.14
CA SER A 146 10.52 -15.66 27.84
C SER A 146 10.20 -15.67 26.33
N PRO A 147 10.60 -16.72 25.59
CA PRO A 147 10.47 -16.78 24.13
C PRO A 147 9.00 -16.66 23.67
N THR A 148 8.05 -17.15 24.46
CA THR A 148 6.62 -17.11 24.15
C THR A 148 6.09 -15.68 24.03
N VAL A 149 6.50 -14.77 24.92
CA VAL A 149 6.05 -13.37 24.89
C VAL A 149 6.56 -12.67 23.63
N TRP A 150 7.85 -12.83 23.35
CA TRP A 150 8.48 -12.22 22.17
C TRP A 150 7.91 -12.78 20.85
N ALA A 151 7.61 -14.08 20.79
CA ALA A 151 6.98 -14.68 19.62
C ALA A 151 5.58 -14.10 19.37
N ILE A 152 4.74 -13.98 20.41
CA ILE A 152 3.40 -13.41 20.28
C ILE A 152 3.48 -11.96 19.79
N LEU A 153 4.33 -11.12 20.39
CA LEU A 153 4.49 -9.72 20.00
C LEU A 153 5.01 -9.60 18.55
N PHE A 154 5.98 -10.43 18.16
CA PHE A 154 6.55 -10.42 16.81
C PHE A 154 5.53 -10.80 15.74
N PHE A 155 4.78 -11.89 15.95
CA PHE A 155 3.77 -12.32 14.98
C PHE A 155 2.54 -11.39 14.97
N LEU A 156 2.15 -10.83 16.11
CA LEU A 156 1.10 -9.81 16.17
C LEU A 156 1.50 -8.55 15.38
N MET A 157 2.75 -8.10 15.54
CA MET A 157 3.31 -7.01 14.73
C MET A 157 3.25 -7.35 13.23
N MET A 158 3.71 -8.54 12.83
CA MET A 158 3.69 -8.96 11.41
C MET A 158 2.27 -8.99 10.82
N ILE A 159 1.29 -9.50 11.57
CA ILE A 159 -0.12 -9.49 11.16
C ILE A 159 -0.62 -8.05 11.02
N THR A 160 -0.26 -7.16 11.94
CA THR A 160 -0.72 -5.76 11.93
C THR A 160 -0.15 -4.99 10.73
N ILE A 161 1.13 -5.19 10.41
CA ILE A 161 1.80 -4.59 9.23
C ILE A 161 1.18 -5.11 7.92
N GLY A 162 0.92 -6.41 7.84
CA GLY A 162 0.27 -7.00 6.66
C GLY A 162 -1.17 -6.51 6.50
N PHE A 163 -1.94 -6.48 7.59
CA PHE A 163 -3.35 -6.13 7.59
C PHE A 163 -3.59 -4.67 7.17
N SER A 164 -2.80 -3.72 7.69
CA SER A 164 -2.93 -2.30 7.32
C SER A 164 -2.69 -2.06 5.82
N SER A 165 -1.70 -2.75 5.25
CA SER A 165 -1.37 -2.66 3.82
C SER A 165 -2.47 -3.29 2.95
N GLN A 166 -2.97 -4.46 3.34
CA GLN A 166 -4.03 -5.17 2.62
C GLN A 166 -5.34 -4.38 2.62
N PHE A 167 -5.68 -3.71 3.72
CA PHE A 167 -6.86 -2.86 3.79
C PHE A 167 -6.84 -1.76 2.72
N SER A 168 -5.70 -1.08 2.55
CA SER A 168 -5.54 -0.03 1.55
C SER A 168 -5.68 -0.55 0.12
N LEU A 169 -5.02 -1.67 -0.20
CA LEU A 169 -5.05 -2.25 -1.55
C LEU A 169 -6.46 -2.76 -1.93
N VAL A 170 -7.15 -3.42 -1.01
CA VAL A 170 -8.51 -3.93 -1.25
C VAL A 170 -9.50 -2.77 -1.38
N GLU A 171 -9.40 -1.74 -0.53
CA GLU A 171 -10.26 -0.56 -0.63
C GLU A 171 -10.05 0.16 -1.97
N THR A 172 -8.81 0.30 -2.46
CA THR A 172 -8.55 0.88 -3.78
C THR A 172 -9.27 0.14 -4.90
N VAL A 173 -9.23 -1.19 -4.91
CA VAL A 173 -9.94 -1.98 -5.93
C VAL A 173 -11.45 -1.82 -5.78
N MET A 174 -11.98 -1.93 -4.56
CA MET A 174 -13.42 -1.82 -4.31
C MET A 174 -13.96 -0.45 -4.71
N SER A 175 -13.30 0.62 -4.28
CA SER A 175 -13.75 1.99 -4.52
C SER A 175 -13.65 2.38 -5.98
N SER A 176 -12.56 2.00 -6.66
CA SER A 176 -12.42 2.27 -8.11
C SER A 176 -13.53 1.60 -8.93
N LEU A 177 -13.94 0.38 -8.58
CA LEU A 177 -15.04 -0.32 -9.26
C LEU A 177 -16.42 0.25 -8.89
N MET A 178 -16.59 0.70 -7.63
CA MET A 178 -17.83 1.34 -7.18
C MET A 178 -18.03 2.72 -7.80
N ASP A 179 -16.95 3.46 -8.08
CA ASP A 179 -16.99 4.77 -8.71
C ASP A 179 -17.32 4.67 -10.21
N GLU A 180 -16.78 3.68 -10.92
CA GLU A 180 -17.06 3.47 -12.35
C GLU A 180 -18.52 3.05 -12.62
N TRP A 181 -19.11 2.25 -11.72
CA TRP A 181 -20.49 1.76 -11.86
C TRP A 181 -21.41 2.26 -10.74
N GLN A 182 -21.29 3.54 -10.41
CA GLN A 182 -22.06 4.21 -9.34
C GLN A 182 -23.57 3.90 -9.38
N ASP A 183 -24.18 3.93 -10.57
CA ASP A 183 -25.64 3.77 -10.74
C ASP A 183 -26.18 2.41 -10.28
N LYS A 184 -25.34 1.36 -10.36
CA LYS A 184 -25.71 -0.01 -9.99
C LYS A 184 -25.17 -0.40 -8.63
N LEU A 185 -23.92 -0.04 -8.35
CA LEU A 185 -23.19 -0.53 -7.18
C LEU A 185 -23.39 0.34 -5.94
N ARG A 186 -23.60 1.65 -6.07
CA ARG A 186 -23.83 2.55 -4.91
C ARG A 186 -25.29 2.70 -4.52
N ARG A 187 -26.24 2.13 -5.29
CA ARG A 187 -27.69 2.31 -5.13
C ARG A 187 -28.23 1.92 -3.74
N ASN A 188 -27.87 0.75 -3.21
CA ASN A 188 -28.38 0.24 -1.93
C ASN A 188 -27.23 -0.29 -1.06
N TRP A 189 -27.31 -0.12 0.26
CA TRP A 189 -26.33 -0.67 1.22
C TRP A 189 -26.16 -2.19 1.08
N LYS A 190 -27.27 -2.91 0.83
CA LYS A 190 -27.24 -4.37 0.59
C LYS A 190 -26.42 -4.73 -0.66
N THR A 191 -26.55 -3.96 -1.73
CA THR A 191 -25.79 -4.17 -2.98
C THR A 191 -24.31 -3.87 -2.77
N GLN A 192 -23.99 -2.78 -2.05
CA GLN A 192 -22.61 -2.43 -1.69
C GLN A 192 -21.95 -3.53 -0.86
N THR A 193 -22.62 -4.02 0.20
CA THR A 193 -22.10 -5.10 1.04
C THR A 193 -21.95 -6.41 0.26
N ALA A 194 -22.95 -6.77 -0.56
CA ALA A 194 -22.88 -7.97 -1.39
C ALA A 194 -21.71 -7.93 -2.39
N PHE A 195 -21.47 -6.77 -3.00
CA PHE A 195 -20.32 -6.56 -3.88
C PHE A 195 -19.00 -6.72 -3.15
N ARG A 196 -18.83 -6.08 -2.00
CA ARG A 196 -17.61 -6.17 -1.18
C ARG A 196 -17.32 -7.62 -0.77
N VAL A 197 -18.34 -8.35 -0.31
CA VAL A 197 -18.22 -9.79 0.01
C VAL A 197 -17.84 -10.62 -1.21
N CYS A 198 -18.44 -10.33 -2.38
CA CYS A 198 -18.12 -11.03 -3.62
C CYS A 198 -16.65 -10.82 -4.04
N VAL A 199 -16.16 -9.58 -4.00
CA VAL A 199 -14.76 -9.27 -4.30
C VAL A 199 -13.82 -10.01 -3.34
N CYS A 200 -14.09 -9.98 -2.03
CA CYS A 200 -13.32 -10.74 -1.03
C CYS A 200 -13.35 -12.26 -1.28
N LEU A 201 -14.50 -12.81 -1.68
CA LEU A 201 -14.63 -14.24 -1.98
C LEU A 201 -13.81 -14.61 -3.21
N VAL A 202 -13.87 -13.81 -4.27
CA VAL A 202 -13.10 -14.02 -5.50
C VAL A 202 -11.60 -13.92 -5.22
N THR A 203 -11.14 -12.92 -4.47
CA THR A 203 -9.71 -12.78 -4.12
C THR A 203 -9.25 -13.91 -3.19
N PHE A 204 -10.10 -14.39 -2.27
CA PHE A 204 -9.83 -15.57 -1.46
C PHE A 204 -9.61 -16.82 -2.33
N LEU A 205 -10.47 -17.05 -3.32
CA LEU A 205 -10.33 -18.18 -4.26
C LEU A 205 -9.03 -18.10 -5.08
N PHE A 206 -8.64 -16.89 -5.53
CA PHE A 206 -7.36 -16.67 -6.20
C PHE A 206 -6.14 -16.82 -5.28
N GLY A 207 -6.32 -16.64 -3.97
CA GLY A 207 -5.28 -16.86 -2.96
C GLY A 207 -5.06 -18.33 -2.59
N LEU A 208 -6.05 -19.22 -2.79
CA LEU A 208 -5.96 -20.64 -2.44
C LEU A 208 -4.77 -21.38 -3.08
N PRO A 209 -4.41 -21.18 -4.37
CA PRO A 209 -3.23 -21.80 -4.95
C PRO A 209 -1.94 -21.49 -4.18
N MET A 210 -1.83 -20.30 -3.58
CA MET A 210 -0.66 -19.85 -2.82
C MET A 210 -0.57 -20.51 -1.43
N THR A 211 -1.62 -21.17 -0.95
CA THR A 211 -1.62 -21.90 0.34
C THR A 211 -1.33 -23.39 0.18
N THR A 212 -1.17 -23.88 -1.06
CA THR A 212 -0.78 -25.26 -1.35
C THR A 212 0.69 -25.53 -0.98
N GLN A 213 1.11 -26.81 -0.99
CA GLN A 213 2.51 -27.20 -0.72
C GLN A 213 3.52 -26.54 -1.69
N ALA A 214 3.08 -26.20 -2.91
CA ALA A 214 3.89 -25.49 -3.90
C ALA A 214 3.68 -23.96 -3.89
N GLY A 215 2.91 -23.44 -2.92
CA GLY A 215 2.47 -22.06 -2.86
C GLY A 215 3.61 -21.03 -2.87
N MET A 216 4.73 -21.34 -2.23
CA MET A 216 5.92 -20.47 -2.24
C MET A 216 6.50 -20.22 -3.64
N TYR A 217 6.39 -21.18 -4.56
CA TYR A 217 6.84 -20.98 -5.94
C TYR A 217 5.95 -19.99 -6.69
N ILE A 218 4.63 -20.07 -6.47
CA ILE A 218 3.66 -19.14 -7.06
C ILE A 218 3.84 -17.76 -6.45
N LEU A 219 3.98 -17.67 -5.12
CA LEU A 219 4.23 -16.42 -4.39
C LEU A 219 5.47 -15.72 -4.91
N ASN A 220 6.61 -16.41 -4.98
CA ASN A 220 7.85 -15.81 -5.47
C ASN A 220 7.75 -15.35 -6.94
N LEU A 221 7.05 -16.10 -7.79
CA LEU A 221 6.84 -15.74 -9.19
C LEU A 221 5.99 -14.46 -9.31
N VAL A 222 4.87 -14.38 -8.60
CA VAL A 222 3.98 -13.22 -8.61
C VAL A 222 4.66 -12.01 -8.00
N ASP A 223 5.29 -12.16 -6.84
CA ASP A 223 6.00 -11.08 -6.13
C ASP A 223 7.10 -10.46 -6.99
N THR A 224 7.94 -11.29 -7.61
CA THR A 224 9.02 -10.82 -8.49
C THR A 224 8.47 -10.16 -9.77
N SER A 225 7.34 -10.64 -10.29
CA SER A 225 6.73 -10.10 -11.51
C SER A 225 6.05 -8.75 -11.26
N VAL A 226 5.28 -8.64 -10.17
CA VAL A 226 4.54 -7.42 -9.79
C VAL A 226 5.50 -6.35 -9.26
N GLY A 227 6.44 -6.71 -8.39
CA GLY A 227 7.47 -5.82 -7.85
C GLY A 227 8.59 -5.45 -8.82
N GLY A 228 8.43 -5.78 -10.12
CA GLY A 228 9.39 -5.50 -11.18
C GLY A 228 9.09 -4.21 -11.95
N PHE A 229 8.49 -4.35 -13.13
CA PHE A 229 8.28 -3.23 -14.06
C PHE A 229 6.92 -2.49 -13.95
N PRO A 230 5.78 -3.15 -13.65
CA PRO A 230 4.45 -2.54 -13.86
C PRO A 230 4.26 -1.20 -13.15
N PHE A 231 4.48 -1.14 -11.84
CA PHE A 231 4.24 0.08 -11.07
C PHE A 231 5.19 1.23 -11.45
N LEU A 232 6.45 0.94 -11.81
CA LEU A 232 7.39 1.95 -12.28
C LEU A 232 6.93 2.59 -13.60
N PHE A 233 6.45 1.78 -14.54
CA PHE A 233 5.90 2.27 -15.81
C PHE A 233 4.59 3.03 -15.63
N ILE A 234 3.70 2.55 -14.76
CA ILE A 234 2.45 3.24 -14.43
C ILE A 234 2.78 4.61 -13.82
N GLY A 235 3.70 4.68 -12.84
CA GLY A 235 4.08 5.95 -12.23
C GLY A 235 4.75 6.93 -13.17
N LEU A 236 5.57 6.46 -14.11
CA LEU A 236 6.12 7.32 -15.17
C LEU A 236 4.98 7.88 -16.04
N THR A 237 4.02 7.04 -16.42
CA THR A 237 2.89 7.42 -17.28
C THR A 237 1.95 8.40 -16.57
N GLU A 238 1.64 8.18 -15.29
CA GLU A 238 0.85 9.10 -14.45
C GLU A 238 1.53 10.47 -14.37
N CYS A 239 2.83 10.50 -14.09
CA CYS A 239 3.59 11.73 -13.96
C CYS A 239 3.62 12.53 -15.28
N LEU A 240 3.87 11.85 -16.41
CA LEU A 240 3.83 12.47 -17.74
C LEU A 240 2.43 12.98 -18.09
N THR A 241 1.39 12.21 -17.76
CA THR A 241 0.00 12.58 -18.05
C THR A 241 -0.41 13.82 -17.27
N ILE A 242 -0.13 13.89 -15.97
CA ILE A 242 -0.49 15.05 -15.14
C ILE A 242 0.32 16.29 -15.53
N CYS A 243 1.64 16.15 -15.73
CA CYS A 243 2.49 17.32 -15.95
C CYS A 243 2.42 17.89 -17.37
N TYR A 244 2.32 17.03 -18.39
CA TYR A 244 2.41 17.43 -19.80
C TYR A 244 1.07 17.38 -20.55
N ILE A 245 0.20 16.40 -20.28
CA ILE A 245 -1.10 16.29 -20.95
C ILE A 245 -2.14 17.19 -20.27
N TYR A 246 -2.37 16.97 -18.98
CA TYR A 246 -3.29 17.83 -18.20
C TYR A 246 -2.71 19.24 -18.06
N GLY A 247 -1.40 19.31 -17.80
CA GLY A 247 -0.61 20.54 -17.79
C GLY A 247 -0.33 21.00 -16.35
N TYR A 248 0.97 21.13 -16.04
CA TYR A 248 1.43 21.49 -14.69
C TYR A 248 0.83 22.80 -14.13
N LYS A 249 0.47 23.75 -15.00
CA LYS A 249 -0.15 25.02 -14.57
C LYS A 249 -1.55 24.79 -14.01
N ARG A 250 -2.38 24.01 -14.72
CA ARG A 250 -3.73 23.66 -14.28
C ARG A 250 -3.68 22.91 -12.96
N PHE A 251 -2.78 21.93 -12.86
CA PHE A 251 -2.58 21.20 -11.61
C PHE A 251 -2.15 22.10 -10.44
N ALA A 252 -1.28 23.09 -10.69
CA ALA A 252 -0.88 24.07 -9.68
C ALA A 252 -2.03 25.02 -9.27
N ASP A 253 -2.92 25.35 -10.20
CA ASP A 253 -4.11 26.16 -9.94
C ASP A 253 -5.17 25.35 -9.17
N ASP A 254 -5.34 24.05 -9.45
CA ASP A 254 -6.21 23.17 -8.67
C ASP A 254 -5.72 23.02 -7.22
N ILE A 255 -4.39 22.96 -7.00
CA ILE A 255 -3.81 22.97 -5.64
C ILE A 255 -4.02 24.32 -4.94
N GLU A 256 -3.95 25.43 -5.67
CA GLU A 256 -4.27 26.75 -5.12
C GLU A 256 -5.74 26.83 -4.71
N MET A 257 -6.65 26.21 -5.46
CA MET A 257 -8.06 26.12 -5.10
C MET A 257 -8.29 25.35 -3.80
N MET A 258 -7.58 24.23 -3.59
CA MET A 258 -7.70 23.42 -2.37
C MET A 258 -7.06 24.07 -1.14
N LEU A 259 -5.93 24.77 -1.29
CA LEU A 259 -5.11 25.23 -0.16
C LEU A 259 -5.01 26.75 -0.02
N GLY A 260 -5.59 27.51 -0.95
CA GLY A 260 -5.45 28.96 -1.07
C GLY A 260 -4.05 29.45 -1.45
N LYS A 261 -3.11 28.54 -1.76
CA LYS A 261 -1.71 28.88 -2.09
C LYS A 261 -1.17 27.98 -3.19
N LYS A 262 -0.52 28.58 -4.18
CA LYS A 262 0.18 27.83 -5.23
C LYS A 262 1.33 26.97 -4.66
N PRO A 263 1.57 25.78 -5.23
CA PRO A 263 2.73 24.97 -4.88
C PRO A 263 4.03 25.69 -5.27
N SER A 264 5.05 25.53 -4.41
CA SER A 264 6.36 26.14 -4.59
C SER A 264 7.05 25.67 -5.87
N VAL A 265 8.04 26.43 -6.33
CA VAL A 265 8.81 26.12 -7.55
C VAL A 265 9.53 24.76 -7.45
N TYR A 266 9.92 24.36 -6.23
CA TYR A 266 10.51 23.05 -5.96
C TYR A 266 9.62 21.91 -6.45
N TRP A 267 8.35 21.87 -6.04
CA TRP A 267 7.40 20.83 -6.44
C TRP A 267 7.19 20.79 -7.95
N ARG A 268 7.13 21.96 -8.59
CA ARG A 268 6.97 22.07 -10.05
C ARG A 268 8.15 21.47 -10.80
N ILE A 269 9.38 21.77 -10.37
CA ILE A 269 10.60 21.20 -10.96
C ILE A 269 10.64 19.68 -10.71
N CYS A 270 10.28 19.25 -9.50
CA CYS A 270 10.25 17.84 -9.15
C CYS A 270 9.32 17.04 -10.06
N TRP A 271 8.06 17.44 -10.19
CA TRP A 271 7.08 16.70 -10.98
C TRP A 271 7.35 16.78 -12.49
N CYS A 272 7.80 17.93 -13.00
CA CYS A 272 8.01 18.07 -14.45
C CYS A 272 9.30 17.42 -14.94
N PHE A 273 10.39 17.43 -14.14
CA PHE A 273 11.70 17.02 -14.63
C PHE A 273 12.36 15.94 -13.79
N VAL A 274 12.45 16.13 -12.47
CA VAL A 274 13.25 15.26 -11.60
C VAL A 274 12.64 13.87 -11.49
N THR A 275 11.34 13.78 -11.17
CA THR A 275 10.65 12.51 -10.97
C THR A 275 10.58 11.68 -12.26
N PRO A 276 10.16 12.21 -13.43
CA PRO A 276 10.18 11.45 -14.68
C PRO A 276 11.59 10.95 -15.04
N PHE A 277 12.62 11.77 -14.82
CA PHE A 277 14.00 11.39 -15.10
C PHE A 277 14.48 10.26 -14.19
N ILE A 278 14.24 10.35 -12.87
CA ILE A 278 14.62 9.29 -11.92
C ILE A 278 13.89 8.00 -12.26
N LEU A 279 12.57 8.05 -12.51
CA LEU A 279 11.79 6.86 -12.87
C LEU A 279 12.31 6.22 -14.17
N PHE A 280 12.64 7.02 -15.19
CA PHE A 280 13.24 6.52 -16.42
C PHE A 280 14.58 5.82 -16.16
N VAL A 281 15.48 6.43 -15.37
CA VAL A 281 16.77 5.84 -15.02
C VAL A 281 16.61 4.53 -14.25
N VAL A 282 15.65 4.45 -13.32
CA VAL A 282 15.36 3.23 -12.56
C VAL A 282 14.82 2.13 -13.45
N ILE A 283 13.88 2.44 -14.36
CA ILE A 283 13.34 1.46 -15.33
C ILE A 283 14.45 0.89 -16.20
N VAL A 284 15.30 1.75 -16.78
CA VAL A 284 16.44 1.32 -17.61
C VAL A 284 17.42 0.48 -16.79
N SER A 285 17.71 0.88 -15.55
CA SER A 285 18.59 0.12 -14.67
C SER A 285 18.02 -1.26 -14.33
N LYS A 286 16.72 -1.35 -14.03
CA LYS A 286 16.02 -2.62 -13.80
C LYS A 286 16.00 -3.51 -15.05
N ALA A 287 15.85 -2.92 -16.24
CA ALA A 287 15.94 -3.64 -17.50
C ALA A 287 17.33 -4.25 -17.75
N ILE A 288 18.40 -3.48 -17.50
CA ILE A 288 19.79 -3.96 -17.65
C ILE A 288 20.11 -5.06 -16.63
N GLN A 289 19.58 -4.94 -15.42
CA GLN A 289 19.84 -5.86 -14.31
C GLN A 289 18.87 -7.05 -14.27
N TYR A 290 17.99 -7.17 -15.27
CA TYR A 290 17.01 -8.23 -15.32
C TYR A 290 17.69 -9.60 -15.28
N LYS A 291 17.26 -10.42 -14.32
CA LYS A 291 17.66 -11.81 -14.20
C LYS A 291 16.43 -12.68 -14.20
N VAL A 292 16.57 -13.89 -14.75
CA VAL A 292 15.49 -14.89 -14.76
C VAL A 292 15.07 -15.18 -13.31
N VAL A 293 13.77 -15.22 -13.06
CA VAL A 293 13.21 -15.55 -11.74
C VAL A 293 13.67 -16.95 -11.35
N THR A 294 14.24 -17.09 -10.15
CA THR A 294 14.70 -18.35 -9.57
C THR A 294 14.32 -18.40 -8.10
N LEU A 295 13.98 -19.58 -7.58
CA LEU A 295 13.77 -19.79 -6.15
C LEU A 295 14.80 -20.81 -5.66
N HIS A 296 15.73 -20.40 -4.81
CA HIS A 296 16.88 -21.22 -4.40
C HIS A 296 17.64 -21.78 -5.61
N SER A 297 17.65 -23.10 -5.80
CA SER A 297 18.29 -23.79 -6.94
C SER A 297 17.30 -24.12 -8.07
N TYR A 298 16.03 -23.78 -7.92
CA TYR A 298 15.00 -24.06 -8.91
C TYR A 298 14.90 -22.94 -9.93
N VAL A 299 15.10 -23.30 -11.20
CA VAL A 299 14.90 -22.42 -12.35
C VAL A 299 13.50 -22.64 -12.89
N TYR A 300 12.72 -21.57 -12.98
CA TYR A 300 11.35 -21.68 -13.46
C TYR A 300 11.30 -22.11 -14.92
N PRO A 301 10.40 -23.03 -15.30
CA PRO A 301 10.22 -23.44 -16.69
C PRO A 301 9.67 -22.28 -17.54
N ARG A 302 9.86 -22.36 -18.86
CA ARG A 302 9.48 -21.28 -19.81
C ARG A 302 8.01 -20.89 -19.73
N TRP A 303 7.10 -21.84 -19.51
CA TRP A 303 5.67 -21.52 -19.36
C TRP A 303 5.41 -20.64 -18.13
N ALA A 304 6.10 -20.88 -17.01
CA ALA A 304 5.95 -20.10 -15.79
C ALA A 304 6.56 -18.71 -15.94
N GLN A 305 7.71 -18.60 -16.62
CA GLN A 305 8.29 -17.31 -16.99
C GLN A 305 7.34 -16.50 -17.89
N THR A 306 6.66 -17.18 -18.82
CA THR A 306 5.67 -16.54 -19.70
C THR A 306 4.50 -16.00 -18.88
N ILE A 307 3.99 -16.76 -17.90
CA ILE A 307 2.95 -16.27 -16.97
C ILE A 307 3.45 -15.03 -16.21
N GLY A 308 4.69 -15.03 -15.71
CA GLY A 308 5.28 -13.87 -15.04
C GLY A 308 5.29 -12.62 -15.94
N TRP A 309 5.69 -12.77 -17.21
CA TRP A 309 5.64 -11.67 -18.18
C TRP A 309 4.22 -11.24 -18.55
N LEU A 310 3.25 -12.16 -18.57
CA LEU A 310 1.84 -11.79 -18.76
C LEU A 310 1.32 -10.93 -17.60
N ILE A 311 1.67 -11.27 -16.35
CA ILE A 311 1.35 -10.44 -15.17
C ILE A 311 1.90 -9.02 -15.33
N VAL A 312 3.09 -8.87 -15.93
CA VAL A 312 3.71 -7.56 -16.18
C VAL A 312 3.00 -6.81 -17.31
N ILE A 313 2.74 -7.48 -18.43
CA ILE A 313 2.31 -6.84 -19.69
C ILE A 313 0.82 -6.50 -19.68
N ILE A 314 -0.03 -7.34 -19.10
CA ILE A 314 -1.49 -7.14 -19.08
C ILE A 314 -1.89 -5.74 -18.56
N PRO A 315 -1.47 -5.29 -17.35
CA PRO A 315 -1.86 -3.97 -16.87
C PRO A 315 -1.33 -2.84 -17.75
N LEU A 316 -0.15 -3.00 -18.36
CA LEU A 316 0.44 -1.99 -19.23
C LEU A 316 -0.26 -1.90 -20.59
N VAL A 317 -0.74 -3.02 -21.14
CA VAL A 317 -1.43 -3.07 -22.44
C VAL A 317 -2.87 -2.58 -22.35
N ILE A 318 -3.52 -2.67 -21.18
CA ILE A 318 -4.88 -2.14 -20.99
C ILE A 318 -4.92 -0.62 -21.29
N ILE A 319 -3.87 0.13 -20.96
CA ILE A 319 -3.78 1.59 -21.20
C ILE A 319 -3.94 1.94 -22.69
N PRO A 320 -3.07 1.45 -23.60
CA PRO A 320 -3.21 1.73 -25.04
C PRO A 320 -4.43 1.04 -25.65
N VAL A 321 -4.84 -0.15 -25.21
CA VAL A 321 -6.04 -0.82 -25.73
C VAL A 321 -7.29 0.02 -25.45
N TYR A 322 -7.44 0.53 -24.23
CA TYR A 322 -8.56 1.40 -23.87
C TYR A 322 -8.58 2.67 -24.73
N PHE A 323 -7.41 3.27 -24.99
CA PHE A 323 -7.29 4.41 -25.88
C PHE A 323 -7.75 4.08 -27.32
N VAL A 324 -7.33 2.94 -27.87
CA VAL A 324 -7.70 2.50 -29.22
C VAL A 324 -9.20 2.21 -29.33
N VAL A 325 -9.79 1.50 -28.36
CA VAL A 325 -11.23 1.20 -28.35
C VAL A 325 -12.05 2.49 -28.37
N LYS A 326 -11.70 3.46 -27.51
CA LYS A 326 -12.37 4.76 -27.46
C LYS A 326 -12.19 5.55 -28.76
N HIS A 327 -11.00 5.48 -29.36
CA HIS A 327 -10.70 6.10 -30.65
C HIS A 327 -11.56 5.52 -31.78
N CYS A 328 -11.76 4.19 -31.81
CA CYS A 328 -12.59 3.51 -32.81
C CYS A 328 -14.09 3.78 -32.63
N GLN A 329 -14.57 3.93 -31.39
CA GLN A 329 -16.01 4.12 -31.12
C GLN A 329 -16.53 5.54 -31.35
N SER A 330 -15.68 6.57 -31.24
CA SER A 330 -16.15 7.97 -31.15
C SER A 330 -15.59 8.93 -32.23
N GLY A 331 -14.96 8.42 -33.30
CA GLY A 331 -14.48 9.22 -34.43
C GLY A 331 -13.10 9.83 -34.21
N GLY A 332 -12.08 9.23 -34.83
CA GLY A 332 -10.68 9.30 -34.39
C GLY A 332 -10.09 10.67 -34.04
N TYR A 333 -10.17 11.67 -34.93
CA TYR A 333 -9.49 12.95 -34.73
C TYR A 333 -10.12 13.81 -33.61
N GLN A 334 -11.45 13.80 -33.51
CA GLN A 334 -12.16 14.56 -32.46
C GLN A 334 -11.94 13.94 -31.08
N VAL A 335 -11.82 12.60 -31.00
CA VAL A 335 -11.52 11.89 -29.75
C VAL A 335 -10.10 12.18 -29.28
N MET A 336 -9.11 12.20 -30.16
CA MET A 336 -7.73 12.50 -29.76
C MET A 336 -7.62 13.90 -29.14
N VAL A 337 -8.28 14.90 -29.72
CA VAL A 337 -8.30 16.28 -29.19
C VAL A 337 -9.16 16.41 -27.93
N LYS A 338 -10.25 15.65 -27.80
CA LYS A 338 -11.12 15.64 -26.61
C LYS A 338 -10.53 14.83 -25.44
N SER A 339 -9.80 13.74 -25.69
CA SER A 339 -9.15 12.91 -24.66
C SER A 339 -7.92 13.54 -24.03
N LEU A 340 -7.32 14.53 -24.70
CA LEU A 340 -6.25 15.37 -24.14
C LEU A 340 -6.79 16.55 -23.33
N LYS A 341 -8.12 16.71 -23.25
CA LYS A 341 -8.78 17.72 -22.44
C LYS A 341 -9.47 17.05 -21.25
N PRO A 342 -9.53 17.72 -20.08
CA PRO A 342 -10.40 17.25 -19.00
C PRO A 342 -11.85 17.20 -19.50
N LEU A 343 -12.68 16.40 -18.83
CA LEU A 343 -14.11 16.37 -19.14
C LEU A 343 -14.70 17.78 -19.00
N SER A 344 -15.76 18.07 -19.77
CA SER A 344 -16.46 19.35 -19.72
C SER A 344 -17.18 19.61 -18.40
N ASN A 345 -17.34 18.61 -17.55
CA ASN A 345 -17.88 18.72 -16.20
C ASN A 345 -16.79 18.52 -15.12
N TRP A 346 -15.51 18.59 -15.50
CA TRP A 346 -14.40 18.41 -14.58
C TRP A 346 -14.31 19.60 -13.63
N GLY A 347 -14.41 19.32 -12.33
CA GLY A 347 -14.26 20.29 -11.26
C GLY A 347 -14.51 19.63 -9.90
N PRO A 348 -14.40 20.40 -8.81
CA PRO A 348 -14.74 19.92 -7.47
C PRO A 348 -16.12 19.26 -7.42
N SER A 349 -16.23 18.16 -6.67
CA SER A 349 -17.45 17.34 -6.58
C SER A 349 -18.60 18.10 -5.91
N GLU A 350 -18.29 18.94 -4.94
CA GLU A 350 -19.26 19.79 -4.26
C GLU A 350 -19.35 21.16 -4.94
N PRO A 351 -20.56 21.66 -5.24
CA PRO A 351 -20.76 22.97 -5.87
C PRO A 351 -20.10 24.11 -5.10
N GLU A 352 -20.08 24.05 -3.77
CA GLU A 352 -19.49 25.06 -2.88
C GLU A 352 -17.98 25.25 -3.10
N ASN A 353 -17.30 24.19 -3.56
CA ASN A 353 -15.85 24.22 -3.78
C ASN A 353 -15.48 24.64 -5.21
N ARG A 354 -16.46 24.75 -6.13
CA ARG A 354 -16.26 25.20 -7.51
C ARG A 354 -16.03 26.71 -7.55
N THR A 355 -14.77 27.12 -7.40
CA THR A 355 -14.39 28.54 -7.42
C THR A 355 -13.62 28.92 -8.69
N GLY A 356 -13.67 30.20 -9.07
CA GLY A 356 -12.95 30.72 -10.23
C GLY A 356 -13.42 30.10 -11.56
N LYS A 357 -12.51 29.46 -12.29
CA LYS A 357 -12.78 28.92 -13.63
C LYS A 357 -13.86 27.82 -13.67
N TYR A 358 -14.13 27.15 -12.55
CA TYR A 358 -15.16 26.11 -12.46
C TYR A 358 -16.51 26.61 -11.93
N ALA A 359 -16.62 27.91 -11.59
CA ALA A 359 -17.85 28.51 -11.08
C ALA A 359 -18.89 28.76 -12.19
N GLU A 360 -18.44 29.09 -13.41
CA GLU A 360 -19.33 29.47 -14.52
C GLU A 360 -20.06 28.26 -15.17
N GLU A 361 -19.59 27.02 -14.98
CA GLU A 361 -20.24 25.80 -15.51
C GLU A 361 -21.33 25.25 -14.59
N ALA A 362 -21.53 25.81 -13.39
CA ALA A 362 -22.60 25.39 -12.48
C ALA A 362 -23.98 25.96 -12.86
N ASP A 363 -24.02 27.09 -13.58
CA ASP A 363 -25.27 27.78 -13.93
C ASP A 363 -25.91 27.30 -15.24
N ASP A 364 -25.18 26.60 -16.11
CA ASP A 364 -25.71 26.17 -17.41
C ASP A 364 -26.55 24.87 -17.36
N ASP A 365 -26.39 24.02 -16.33
CA ASP A 365 -27.24 22.83 -16.14
C ASP A 365 -28.62 23.15 -15.52
N ASP A 366 -28.85 24.40 -15.04
CA ASP A 366 -30.17 24.85 -14.53
C ASP A 366 -31.01 25.60 -15.60
N SER A 367 -30.42 25.92 -16.75
CA SER A 367 -31.11 26.68 -17.80
C SER A 367 -31.92 25.83 -18.80
N GLY A 368 -31.88 24.49 -18.67
CA GLY A 368 -32.59 23.54 -19.54
C GLY A 368 -34.02 23.16 -19.13
N SER A 369 -34.57 23.74 -18.06
CA SER A 369 -35.92 23.39 -17.58
C SER A 369 -36.72 24.60 -17.10
N ARG A 370 -36.86 25.63 -17.93
CA ARG A 370 -37.94 26.62 -17.79
C ARG A 370 -38.86 26.58 -19.00
N GLY A 371 -39.80 25.64 -18.92
CA GLY A 371 -40.90 25.46 -19.85
C GLY A 371 -42.12 24.83 -19.17
N GLY A 372 -42.69 25.52 -18.18
CA GLY A 372 -44.10 25.39 -17.79
C GLY A 372 -44.44 24.36 -16.71
N GLN A 373 -44.50 24.80 -15.45
CA GLN A 373 -45.72 24.82 -14.65
C GLN A 373 -45.41 25.41 -13.27
N GLU A 374 -46.01 26.55 -12.96
CA GLU A 374 -46.19 27.01 -11.59
C GLU A 374 -46.84 25.88 -10.79
N THR A 375 -46.15 25.36 -9.77
CA THR A 375 -46.79 24.86 -8.56
C THR A 375 -45.79 24.86 -7.41
N THR A 376 -46.18 25.56 -6.37
CA THR A 376 -45.55 25.76 -5.08
C THR A 376 -45.07 24.44 -4.46
N ALA A 377 -43.77 24.30 -4.18
CA ALA A 377 -43.23 23.25 -3.31
C ALA A 377 -41.84 23.64 -2.74
N GLU A 378 -41.70 24.86 -2.25
CA GLU A 378 -40.89 25.04 -1.03
C GLU A 378 -41.71 24.41 0.12
N ASN A 379 -41.06 23.59 0.97
CA ASN A 379 -41.61 22.86 2.14
C ASN A 379 -41.90 21.35 1.95
N VAL A 380 -40.90 20.53 1.61
CA VAL A 380 -41.00 19.07 1.86
C VAL A 380 -39.86 18.51 2.73
N ASP A 381 -38.67 19.12 2.75
CA ASP A 381 -37.57 18.59 3.59
C ASP A 381 -37.51 19.14 5.04
N GLU A 382 -38.25 20.20 5.38
CA GLU A 382 -38.44 20.62 6.78
C GLU A 382 -39.62 19.92 7.47
N VAL A 383 -40.52 19.28 6.70
CA VAL A 383 -41.68 18.55 7.25
C VAL A 383 -41.30 17.13 7.67
N GLN A 384 -40.41 16.46 6.92
CA GLN A 384 -39.97 15.10 7.27
C GLN A 384 -39.02 15.02 8.46
N ARG A 385 -38.38 16.14 8.84
CA ARG A 385 -37.55 16.22 10.06
C ARG A 385 -38.37 16.51 11.33
N ARG A 386 -39.64 16.93 11.21
CA ARG A 386 -40.56 17.14 12.34
C ARG A 386 -41.43 15.92 12.68
N GLU A 387 -41.65 15.01 11.74
CA GLU A 387 -42.50 13.82 11.98
C GLU A 387 -41.77 12.64 12.68
N MET A 388 -40.45 12.69 12.88
CA MET A 388 -39.72 11.65 13.64
C MET A 388 -39.55 11.99 15.14
N PHE A 389 -40.03 13.16 15.59
CA PHE A 389 -39.84 13.64 16.97
C PHE A 389 -41.14 13.80 17.76
N THR A 390 -42.26 13.27 17.27
CA THR A 390 -43.58 13.35 17.95
C THR A 390 -44.27 11.99 18.12
N GLU A 391 -43.53 10.89 18.05
CA GLU A 391 -44.07 9.52 18.19
C GLU A 391 -43.47 8.76 19.39
N VAL A 392 -43.19 9.46 20.50
CA VAL A 392 -42.80 8.82 21.79
C VAL A 392 -43.63 9.29 22.99
N ASP A 393 -44.40 10.38 22.88
CA ASP A 393 -45.26 10.85 23.97
C ASP A 393 -46.74 10.77 23.57
N GLY A 394 -47.42 9.68 23.96
CA GLY A 394 -48.89 9.68 23.94
C GLY A 394 -49.57 8.35 23.63
N VAL A 395 -49.20 7.25 24.29
CA VAL A 395 -50.12 6.10 24.42
C VAL A 395 -49.99 5.50 25.83
N GLU A 396 -50.74 6.05 26.77
CA GLU A 396 -51.27 5.29 27.91
C GLU A 396 -52.51 6.01 28.41
N ASN A 397 -53.68 5.47 28.09
CA ASN A 397 -54.87 5.37 28.94
C ASN A 397 -56.07 4.92 28.11
N GLU A 398 -56.39 3.63 28.20
CA GLU A 398 -57.75 3.11 28.42
C GLU A 398 -57.72 1.59 28.35
N ALA A 399 -57.69 0.92 29.52
CA ALA A 399 -58.33 -0.38 29.69
C ALA A 399 -58.47 -0.75 31.18
N PHE A 400 -59.72 -1.02 31.55
CA PHE A 400 -60.17 -2.03 32.50
C PHE A 400 -60.11 -1.77 34.03
N GLU A 401 -61.32 -1.76 34.60
CA GLU A 401 -61.63 -2.04 36.00
C GLU A 401 -60.97 -3.33 36.50
N GLY A 402 -60.48 -3.32 37.74
CA GLY A 402 -60.03 -4.53 38.41
C GLY A 402 -59.16 -4.27 39.64
N ASP A 403 -59.83 -4.00 40.76
CA ASP A 403 -59.47 -4.29 42.16
C ASP A 403 -58.06 -4.87 42.46
N THR A 404 -57.29 -4.23 43.36
CA THR A 404 -56.83 -4.78 44.68
C THR A 404 -55.70 -3.91 45.27
N ARG A 405 -55.74 -3.78 46.60
CA ARG A 405 -54.98 -2.94 47.54
C ARG A 405 -53.46 -3.21 47.71
N GLN A 406 -52.78 -2.12 48.08
CA GLN A 406 -51.82 -1.93 49.21
C GLN A 406 -50.35 -2.41 49.18
N ASN A 407 -49.50 -1.42 49.53
CA ASN A 407 -48.37 -1.39 50.48
C ASN A 407 -46.90 -1.59 50.01
N VAL A 408 -46.14 -0.48 50.15
CA VAL A 408 -44.87 -0.24 50.89
C VAL A 408 -43.87 -1.41 51.01
N THR A 409 -42.63 -1.25 50.50
CA THR A 409 -41.32 -1.21 51.24
C THR A 409 -40.09 -1.42 50.31
N ASP A 410 -39.01 -0.71 50.65
CA ASP A 410 -37.57 -1.05 50.52
C ASP A 410 -36.73 -0.83 49.22
N LEU A 411 -35.60 -0.13 49.44
CA LEU A 411 -34.35 0.09 48.66
C LEU A 411 -33.55 -1.22 48.40
N PRO A 412 -32.34 -1.23 47.76
CA PRO A 412 -31.66 -0.34 46.78
C PRO A 412 -30.98 -1.14 45.61
N ASN A 413 -30.09 -0.46 44.84
CA ASN A 413 -29.04 -0.96 43.91
C ASN A 413 -29.51 -1.24 42.46
N SER A 414 -28.81 -0.91 41.37
CA SER A 414 -27.46 -0.38 41.14
C SER A 414 -27.26 -0.21 39.60
N ILE A 415 -26.37 0.71 39.23
CA ILE A 415 -25.60 0.83 37.96
C ILE A 415 -26.32 1.33 36.70
N ALA A 416 -25.96 2.59 36.40
CA ALA A 416 -25.99 3.24 35.11
C ALA A 416 -25.11 2.53 34.07
N THR A 417 -25.55 2.51 32.81
CA THR A 417 -24.64 2.47 31.66
C THR A 417 -25.16 3.35 30.55
N THR A 418 -24.28 4.25 30.13
CA THR A 418 -24.47 5.34 29.19
C THR A 418 -24.14 4.88 27.78
N ASN A 419 -24.94 5.38 26.84
CA ASN A 419 -24.75 5.51 25.39
C ASN A 419 -23.31 5.45 24.85
N SER A 420 -23.13 4.76 23.72
CA SER A 420 -22.76 5.33 22.40
C SER A 420 -22.35 4.17 21.46
N LYS A 421 -23.19 3.85 20.47
CA LYS A 421 -23.06 4.24 19.06
C LYS A 421 -21.69 3.91 18.44
N PHE A 422 -21.68 2.82 17.65
CA PHE A 422 -20.96 2.71 16.39
C PHE A 422 -21.98 2.40 15.29
#